data_AF-A0AAV7FFM7-F1
#
_entry.id   AF-A0AAV7FFM7-F1
#
_cell.length_a   1.000
_cell.length_b   1.000
_cell.length_c   1.000
_cell.angle_alpha   90.00
_cell.angle_beta   90.00
_cell.angle_gamma   90.00
#
_symmetry.space_group_name_H-M   'P 1'
#
loop_
_entity.id
_entity.type
_entity.pdbx_description
1 polymer ?
#
loop_
_entity_poly.entity_id
_entity_poly.type
_entity_poly.pdbx_seq_one_letter_code
_entity_poly.pdbx_strand_id
1 'polypeptide(L)'
;MGAKLDLGDFTLGSLPTIIYIPNFFSDSEQAQLLNQVYQAPVSKWKSLKNRRLQNWGGVVHEKGLLPQELPAWLTKITQRIYEQTGLFPAPINHVLINEYLPDQGIMPHQDGPAYFPVVAILSLGSPVVMNFIPHPKISACVNSADDSDIANGSNTPDPFSVLLMPHSLLIFKDAAYSGYLHGIEDRNVHNLDKVVNLSEALKQEEAVPAKSVQELDTIQRTDTRVSLTCRVVLKVHKNLFKF
;
A
#
# COMPACT_ATOMS: atom_id res chain seq x y z
N MET A 1 -14.54 -19.17 5.51
CA MET A 1 -13.08 -19.19 5.43
C MET A 1 -12.69 -19.29 3.97
N GLY A 2 -11.98 -18.30 3.44
CA GLY A 2 -11.42 -18.37 2.10
C GLY A 2 -10.18 -19.26 2.08
N ALA A 3 -9.83 -19.84 0.93
CA ALA A 3 -8.59 -20.57 0.78
C ALA A 3 -7.39 -19.64 1.01
N LYS A 4 -6.34 -20.14 1.66
CA LYS A 4 -5.07 -19.43 1.79
C LYS A 4 -4.47 -19.25 0.39
N LEU A 5 -3.95 -18.06 0.10
CA LEU A 5 -3.29 -17.78 -1.17
C LEU A 5 -1.86 -18.33 -1.14
N ASP A 6 -1.39 -18.87 -2.26
CA ASP A 6 0.03 -19.06 -2.48
C ASP A 6 0.63 -17.73 -2.90
N LEU A 7 1.31 -17.06 -1.97
CA LEU A 7 1.84 -15.73 -2.19
C LEU A 7 3.01 -15.72 -3.18
N GLY A 8 3.64 -16.87 -3.45
CA GLY A 8 4.73 -16.99 -4.43
C GLY A 8 4.28 -16.61 -5.84
N ASP A 9 3.03 -16.89 -6.19
CA ASP A 9 2.45 -16.55 -7.50
C ASP A 9 2.24 -15.04 -7.71
N PHE A 10 2.33 -14.25 -6.62
CA PHE A 10 2.04 -12.82 -6.61
C PHE A 10 3.25 -11.95 -6.27
N THR A 11 4.43 -12.55 -6.01
CA THR A 11 5.66 -11.79 -5.79
C THR A 11 6.16 -11.17 -7.09
N LEU A 12 6.56 -9.89 -7.04
CA LEU A 12 6.97 -9.14 -8.23
C LEU A 12 8.46 -9.37 -8.54
N GLY A 13 8.74 -10.21 -9.54
CA GLY A 13 10.10 -10.45 -10.02
C GLY A 13 11.07 -10.85 -8.90
N SER A 14 12.20 -10.15 -8.80
CA SER A 14 13.21 -10.36 -7.75
C SER A 14 12.93 -9.58 -6.45
N LEU A 15 11.73 -9.04 -6.26
CA LEU A 15 11.34 -8.28 -5.07
C LEU A 15 10.46 -9.15 -4.14
N PRO A 16 11.05 -10.07 -3.34
CA PRO A 16 10.29 -10.98 -2.46
C PRO A 16 9.57 -10.25 -1.31
N THR A 17 9.78 -8.95 -1.21
CA THR A 17 9.21 -8.05 -0.21
C THR A 17 8.03 -7.25 -0.74
N ILE A 18 7.68 -7.38 -2.02
CA ILE A 18 6.51 -6.79 -2.66
C ILE A 18 5.63 -7.89 -3.25
N ILE A 19 4.35 -7.88 -2.90
CA ILE A 19 3.36 -8.83 -3.38
C ILE A 19 2.19 -8.03 -3.95
N TYR A 20 1.79 -8.32 -5.17
CA TYR A 20 0.67 -7.65 -5.85
C TYR A 20 -0.36 -8.69 -6.28
N ILE A 21 -1.56 -8.58 -5.70
CA ILE A 21 -2.68 -9.47 -5.99
C ILE A 21 -3.75 -8.68 -6.74
N PRO A 22 -3.93 -8.87 -8.05
CA PRO A 22 -5.03 -8.26 -8.80
C PRO A 22 -6.38 -8.90 -8.40
N ASN A 23 -7.48 -8.20 -8.64
CA ASN A 23 -8.85 -8.73 -8.47
C ASN A 23 -9.11 -9.39 -7.10
N PHE A 24 -8.53 -8.84 -6.03
CA PHE A 24 -8.65 -9.37 -4.66
C PHE A 24 -10.09 -9.28 -4.11
N PHE A 25 -10.90 -8.40 -4.69
CA PHE A 25 -12.32 -8.26 -4.42
C PHE A 25 -13.05 -7.90 -5.72
N SER A 26 -14.33 -8.23 -5.80
CA SER A 26 -15.13 -7.97 -7.02
C SER A 26 -15.59 -6.51 -7.14
N ASP A 27 -16.09 -6.14 -8.32
CA ASP A 27 -16.77 -4.86 -8.57
C ASP A 27 -17.90 -4.57 -7.58
N SER A 28 -18.71 -5.60 -7.27
CA SER A 28 -19.80 -5.47 -6.32
C SER A 28 -19.27 -5.15 -4.92
N GLU A 29 -18.19 -5.80 -4.51
CA GLU A 29 -17.53 -5.52 -3.23
C GLU A 29 -16.90 -4.13 -3.22
N GLN A 30 -16.32 -3.67 -4.34
CA GLN A 30 -15.84 -2.29 -4.47
C GLN A 30 -16.94 -1.27 -4.25
N ALA A 31 -18.08 -1.44 -4.92
CA ALA A 31 -19.23 -0.54 -4.79
C ALA A 31 -19.73 -0.50 -3.34
N GLN A 32 -19.80 -1.66 -2.68
CA GLN A 32 -20.16 -1.76 -1.27
C GLN A 32 -19.16 -1.04 -0.35
N LEU A 33 -17.86 -1.26 -0.56
CA LEU A 33 -16.80 -0.62 0.23
C LEU A 33 -16.79 0.90 0.04
N LEU A 34 -16.89 1.41 -1.19
CA LEU A 34 -16.96 2.85 -1.46
C LEU A 34 -18.20 3.46 -0.82
N ASN A 35 -19.36 2.82 -0.91
CA ASN A 35 -20.57 3.29 -0.26
C ASN A 35 -20.39 3.39 1.27
N GLN A 36 -19.79 2.38 1.92
CA GLN A 36 -19.49 2.43 3.36
C GLN A 36 -18.49 3.53 3.73
N VAL A 37 -17.44 3.73 2.91
CA VAL A 37 -16.46 4.81 3.09
C VAL A 37 -17.15 6.17 3.07
N TYR A 38 -18.04 6.42 2.11
CA TYR A 38 -18.69 7.71 1.93
C TYR A 38 -19.87 7.95 2.87
N GLN A 39 -20.48 6.89 3.42
CA GLN A 39 -21.50 7.02 4.48
C GLN A 39 -20.89 7.30 5.87
N ALA A 40 -19.57 7.23 6.03
CA ALA A 40 -18.93 7.59 7.28
C ALA A 40 -19.26 9.05 7.69
N PRO A 41 -19.49 9.33 8.99
CA PRO A 41 -19.76 10.69 9.45
C PRO A 41 -18.66 11.67 9.02
N VAL A 42 -19.02 12.92 8.74
CA VAL A 42 -18.06 13.98 8.35
C VAL A 42 -16.92 14.11 9.36
N SER A 43 -17.19 13.89 10.66
CA SER A 43 -16.16 13.92 11.72
C SER A 43 -15.08 12.84 11.62
N LYS A 44 -15.30 11.77 10.84
CA LYS A 44 -14.27 10.77 10.53
C LYS A 44 -13.30 11.24 9.46
N TRP A 45 -13.70 12.20 8.62
CA TRP A 45 -12.85 12.77 7.59
C TRP A 45 -11.98 13.89 8.14
N LYS A 46 -10.68 13.77 7.92
CA LYS A 46 -9.69 14.83 8.17
C LYS A 46 -9.13 15.29 6.85
N SER A 47 -9.22 16.58 6.57
CA SER A 47 -8.51 17.19 5.45
C SER A 47 -7.04 17.35 5.82
N LEU A 48 -6.18 16.73 5.03
CA LEU A 48 -4.74 16.94 5.04
C LEU A 48 -4.36 17.88 3.90
N LYS A 49 -3.08 18.22 3.76
CA LYS A 49 -2.61 19.21 2.77
C LYS A 49 -3.18 18.97 1.37
N ASN A 50 -3.05 17.76 0.84
CA ASN A 50 -3.41 17.41 -0.53
C ASN A 50 -4.34 16.19 -0.62
N ARG A 51 -4.99 15.76 0.47
CA ARG A 51 -5.86 14.57 0.46
C ARG A 51 -6.79 14.56 1.66
N ARG A 52 -7.78 13.68 1.68
CA ARG A 52 -8.58 13.41 2.88
C ARG A 52 -8.29 12.04 3.47
N LEU A 53 -8.42 11.92 4.78
CA LEU A 53 -8.09 10.72 5.54
C LEU A 53 -9.23 10.36 6.50
N GLN A 54 -9.58 9.07 6.59
CA GLN A 54 -10.28 8.50 7.75
C GLN A 54 -9.32 7.63 8.56
N ASN A 55 -9.57 7.57 9.88
CA ASN A 55 -8.86 6.71 10.81
C ASN A 55 -9.84 5.77 11.53
N TRP A 56 -9.52 4.47 11.48
CA TRP A 56 -10.30 3.38 12.07
C TRP A 56 -9.42 2.42 12.86
N GLY A 57 -9.99 1.80 13.90
CA GLY A 57 -9.27 0.90 14.80
C GLY A 57 -8.67 1.59 16.02
N GLY A 58 -8.77 2.92 16.07
CA GLY A 58 -8.37 3.73 17.23
C GLY A 58 -7.19 4.65 16.93
N VAL A 59 -6.62 5.25 17.98
CA VAL A 59 -5.59 6.29 17.83
C VAL A 59 -4.20 5.71 18.09
N VAL A 60 -3.31 5.80 17.11
CA VAL A 60 -1.90 5.41 17.26
C VAL A 60 -1.12 6.56 17.92
N HIS A 61 -0.42 6.22 19.00
CA HIS A 61 0.51 7.10 19.72
C HIS A 61 1.90 6.43 19.80
N GLU A 62 2.92 7.18 20.19
CA GLU A 62 4.28 6.68 20.45
C GLU A 62 4.33 5.45 21.37
N LYS A 63 3.38 5.32 22.31
CA LYS A 63 3.33 4.22 23.28
C LYS A 63 2.58 3.00 22.75
N GLY A 64 1.81 3.12 21.67
CA GLY A 64 0.97 2.07 21.11
C GLY A 64 -0.39 2.58 20.63
N LEU A 65 -1.31 1.65 20.38
CA LEU A 65 -2.69 1.91 19.95
C LEU A 65 -3.61 2.07 21.16
N LEU A 66 -4.39 3.14 21.18
CA LEU A 66 -5.66 3.19 21.90
C LEU A 66 -6.76 2.59 21.02
N PRO A 67 -7.23 1.37 21.28
CA PRO A 67 -8.07 0.64 20.36
C PRO A 67 -9.50 1.20 20.33
N GLN A 68 -10.11 1.16 19.16
CA GLN A 68 -11.54 1.27 18.95
C GLN A 68 -11.98 0.11 18.05
N GLU A 69 -13.21 -0.37 18.22
CA GLU A 69 -13.71 -1.44 17.37
C GLU A 69 -13.77 -1.01 15.90
N LEU A 70 -13.36 -1.92 15.01
CA LEU A 70 -13.56 -1.75 13.59
C LEU A 70 -15.03 -2.02 13.26
N PRO A 71 -15.65 -1.21 12.38
CA PRO A 71 -17.00 -1.51 11.90
C PRO A 71 -16.99 -2.83 11.12
N ALA A 72 -18.12 -3.55 11.14
CA ALA A 72 -18.23 -4.91 10.60
C ALA A 72 -17.75 -5.05 9.15
N TRP A 73 -17.98 -4.04 8.31
CA TRP A 73 -17.53 -4.03 6.91
C TRP A 73 -16.00 -3.97 6.78
N LEU A 74 -15.31 -3.23 7.66
CA LEU A 74 -13.85 -3.24 7.74
C LEU A 74 -13.35 -4.57 8.31
N THR A 75 -13.95 -5.06 9.39
CA THR A 75 -13.60 -6.35 9.99
C THR A 75 -13.66 -7.48 8.97
N LYS A 76 -14.69 -7.52 8.12
CA LYS A 76 -14.85 -8.53 7.07
C LYS A 76 -13.66 -8.54 6.08
N ILE A 77 -13.29 -7.38 5.54
CA ILE A 77 -12.23 -7.31 4.53
C ILE A 77 -10.84 -7.47 5.14
N THR A 78 -10.61 -6.95 6.34
CA THR A 78 -9.33 -7.12 7.04
C THR A 78 -9.13 -8.55 7.54
N GLN A 79 -10.20 -9.24 7.95
CA GLN A 79 -10.16 -10.67 8.26
C GLN A 79 -9.82 -11.50 7.02
N ARG A 80 -10.38 -11.18 5.84
CA ARG A 80 -9.98 -11.83 4.58
C ARG A 80 -8.48 -11.67 4.32
N ILE A 81 -7.95 -10.45 4.43
CA ILE A 81 -6.51 -10.20 4.26
C ILE A 81 -5.70 -11.03 5.25
N TYR A 82 -6.09 -11.04 6.53
CA TYR A 82 -5.42 -11.80 7.58
C TYR A 82 -5.38 -13.30 7.27
N GLU A 83 -6.54 -13.91 7.00
CA GLU A 83 -6.69 -15.35 6.76
C GLU A 83 -6.01 -15.80 5.47
N GLN A 84 -6.18 -15.06 4.37
CA GLN A 84 -5.69 -15.48 3.06
C GLN A 84 -4.18 -15.29 2.90
N THR A 85 -3.59 -14.28 3.56
CA THR A 85 -2.15 -14.00 3.44
C THR A 85 -1.33 -14.71 4.52
N GLY A 86 -1.86 -14.82 5.74
CA GLY A 86 -1.11 -15.37 6.88
C GLY A 86 0.17 -14.59 7.23
N LEU A 87 0.31 -13.34 6.79
CA LEU A 87 1.52 -12.54 6.98
C LEU A 87 1.52 -11.72 8.28
N PHE A 88 0.35 -11.49 8.87
CA PHE A 88 0.21 -10.69 10.07
C PHE A 88 0.23 -11.58 11.32
N PRO A 89 0.83 -11.13 12.44
CA PRO A 89 0.92 -11.92 13.66
C PRO A 89 -0.40 -11.96 14.46
N ALA A 90 -1.32 -11.06 14.14
CA ALA A 90 -2.61 -10.89 14.78
C ALA A 90 -3.61 -10.26 13.78
N PRO A 91 -4.92 -10.29 14.05
CA PRO A 91 -5.89 -9.56 13.25
C PRO A 91 -5.51 -8.08 13.11
N ILE A 92 -5.66 -7.56 11.89
CA ILE A 92 -5.49 -6.13 11.58
C ILE A 92 -6.37 -5.30 12.51
N ASN A 93 -5.75 -4.35 13.20
CA ASN A 93 -6.39 -3.55 14.23
C ASN A 93 -6.37 -2.04 13.94
N HIS A 94 -5.81 -1.61 12.81
CA HIS A 94 -5.77 -0.22 12.41
C HIS A 94 -5.87 -0.07 10.90
N VAL A 95 -6.77 0.81 10.45
CA VAL A 95 -7.01 1.08 9.02
C VAL A 95 -7.03 2.59 8.77
N LEU A 96 -6.23 3.02 7.81
CA LEU A 96 -6.25 4.39 7.28
C LEU A 96 -6.89 4.39 5.91
N ILE A 97 -7.95 5.19 5.72
CA ILE A 97 -8.64 5.31 4.43
C ILE A 97 -8.26 6.65 3.82
N ASN A 98 -7.55 6.62 2.70
CA ASN A 98 -7.11 7.83 2.01
C ASN A 98 -7.92 8.01 0.73
N GLU A 99 -8.41 9.23 0.50
CA GLU A 99 -9.02 9.66 -0.76
C GLU A 99 -8.10 10.65 -1.46
N TYR A 100 -7.90 10.44 -2.76
CA TYR A 100 -7.08 11.28 -3.63
C TYR A 100 -7.89 11.68 -4.87
N LEU A 101 -8.00 12.97 -5.12
CA LEU A 101 -8.37 13.50 -6.44
C LEU A 101 -7.25 13.21 -7.47
N PRO A 102 -7.52 13.36 -8.77
CA PRO A 102 -6.55 13.03 -9.83
C PRO A 102 -5.14 13.61 -9.66
N ASP A 103 -5.02 14.87 -9.22
CA ASP A 103 -3.77 15.60 -9.04
C ASP A 103 -3.15 15.45 -7.64
N GLN A 104 -3.74 14.60 -6.81
CA GLN A 104 -3.36 14.44 -5.40
C GLN A 104 -2.56 13.17 -5.16
N GLY A 105 -1.60 13.27 -4.23
CA GLY A 105 -0.74 12.19 -3.81
C GLY A 105 -0.29 12.33 -2.35
N ILE A 106 0.83 11.69 -2.05
CA ILE A 106 1.46 11.68 -0.73
C ILE A 106 2.98 11.60 -0.91
N MET A 107 3.67 12.58 -0.32
CA MET A 107 5.14 12.66 -0.38
C MET A 107 5.82 11.36 0.10
N PRO A 108 7.03 11.05 -0.39
CA PRO A 108 7.81 9.90 0.07
C PRO A 108 7.95 9.89 1.60
N HIS A 109 7.57 8.79 2.23
CA HIS A 109 7.59 8.62 3.69
C HIS A 109 7.78 7.15 4.07
N GLN A 110 8.01 6.90 5.36
CA GLN A 110 7.93 5.57 5.96
C GLN A 110 6.77 5.50 6.93
N ASP A 111 6.29 4.27 7.16
CA ASP A 111 5.31 4.03 8.22
C ASP A 111 5.95 4.13 9.60
N GLY A 112 5.16 4.60 10.58
CA GLY A 112 5.65 4.82 11.93
C GLY A 112 6.07 3.54 12.67
N PRO A 113 6.93 3.65 13.70
CA PRO A 113 7.56 2.51 14.37
C PRO A 113 6.61 1.65 15.22
N ALA A 114 5.34 2.04 15.37
CA ALA A 114 4.36 1.30 16.16
C ALA A 114 3.80 0.06 15.44
N TYR A 115 3.93 0.00 14.11
CA TYR A 115 3.36 -1.06 13.29
C TYR A 115 4.28 -2.27 13.20
N PHE A 116 3.68 -3.46 13.10
CA PHE A 116 4.36 -4.64 12.57
C PHE A 116 4.80 -4.35 11.12
N PRO A 117 6.00 -4.78 10.67
CA PRO A 117 6.59 -4.39 9.38
C PRO A 117 5.98 -5.12 8.17
N VAL A 118 4.64 -5.13 8.10
CA VAL A 118 3.83 -5.60 6.98
C VAL A 118 2.70 -4.61 6.78
N VAL A 119 2.51 -4.17 5.53
CA VAL A 119 1.44 -3.25 5.15
C VAL A 119 0.62 -3.89 4.05
N ALA A 120 -0.70 -3.83 4.18
CA ALA A 120 -1.64 -4.23 3.14
C ALA A 120 -2.43 -3.00 2.65
N ILE A 121 -2.50 -2.78 1.34
CA ILE A 121 -3.19 -1.66 0.72
C ILE A 121 -4.20 -2.20 -0.30
N LEU A 122 -5.48 -2.01 -0.01
CA LEU A 122 -6.54 -2.18 -1.00
C LEU A 122 -6.68 -0.91 -1.84
N SER A 123 -6.81 -1.04 -3.15
CA SER A 123 -6.99 0.08 -4.07
C SER A 123 -8.40 0.04 -4.70
N LEU A 124 -9.12 1.16 -4.60
CA LEU A 124 -10.49 1.33 -5.10
C LEU A 124 -10.58 2.58 -5.98
N GLY A 125 -11.45 2.55 -6.98
CA GLY A 125 -11.72 3.72 -7.83
C GLY A 125 -10.69 3.88 -8.94
N SER A 126 -9.90 4.95 -8.93
CA SER A 126 -8.92 5.26 -9.97
C SER A 126 -7.55 4.55 -9.75
N PRO A 127 -6.86 4.09 -10.80
CA PRO A 127 -5.52 3.53 -10.69
C PRO A 127 -4.48 4.57 -10.25
N VAL A 128 -3.34 4.12 -9.71
CA VAL A 128 -2.23 5.02 -9.38
C VAL A 128 -0.89 4.30 -9.43
N VAL A 129 0.19 5.03 -9.71
CA VAL A 129 1.56 4.53 -9.51
C VAL A 129 2.05 4.93 -8.12
N MET A 130 2.47 3.93 -7.34
CA MET A 130 3.13 4.10 -6.05
C MET A 130 4.63 3.89 -6.20
N ASN A 131 5.42 4.87 -5.79
CA ASN A 131 6.87 4.86 -5.92
C ASN A 131 7.51 4.33 -4.64
N PHE A 132 8.55 3.51 -4.79
CA PHE A 132 9.44 3.04 -3.73
C PHE A 132 10.85 3.58 -4.02
N ILE A 133 11.34 4.44 -3.14
CA ILE A 133 12.63 5.13 -3.27
C ILE A 133 13.53 4.69 -2.11
N PRO A 134 14.76 4.22 -2.36
CA PRO A 134 15.67 3.80 -1.31
C PRO A 134 15.84 4.89 -0.25
N HIS A 135 15.80 4.49 1.02
CA HIS A 135 15.98 5.43 2.12
C HIS A 135 17.43 5.95 2.12
N PRO A 136 17.69 7.27 2.27
CA PRO A 136 19.05 7.83 2.19
C PRO A 136 20.08 7.19 3.12
N LYS A 137 19.64 6.69 4.28
CA LYS A 137 20.48 5.92 5.23
C LYS A 137 21.04 4.63 4.63
N ILE A 138 20.29 3.96 3.75
CA ILE A 138 20.77 2.77 3.03
C ILE A 138 21.70 3.19 1.89
N SER A 139 21.37 4.29 1.20
CA SER A 139 22.25 4.82 0.15
C SER A 139 23.61 5.26 0.69
N ALA A 140 23.68 5.74 1.94
CA ALA A 140 24.91 6.19 2.57
C ALA A 140 25.79 5.05 3.12
N CYS A 141 25.20 3.99 3.72
CA CYS A 141 25.99 2.89 4.28
C CYS A 141 26.70 2.05 3.19
N VAL A 142 26.14 2.01 1.99
CA VAL A 142 26.77 1.38 0.82
C VAL A 142 28.02 2.14 0.37
N ASN A 143 28.02 3.47 0.49
CA ASN A 143 29.14 4.31 0.05
C ASN A 143 30.27 4.42 1.10
N SER A 144 30.10 3.82 2.29
CA SER A 144 31.01 3.95 3.43
C SER A 144 31.81 2.68 3.72
N ALA A 145 31.61 1.60 2.94
CA ALA A 145 32.38 0.38 3.06
C ALA A 145 33.67 0.50 2.22
N ASP A 146 34.74 0.98 2.85
CA ASP A 146 36.10 0.72 2.41
C ASP A 146 36.34 -0.80 2.50
N ASP A 147 36.36 -1.50 1.37
CA ASP A 147 37.50 -2.37 1.06
C ASP A 147 37.58 -2.67 -0.45
N SER A 148 38.82 -2.68 -0.89
CA SER A 148 39.33 -3.07 -2.19
C SER A 148 38.77 -4.39 -2.73
N ASP A 149 38.00 -4.33 -3.83
CA ASP A 149 38.14 -5.24 -4.97
C ASP A 149 37.21 -4.85 -6.13
N ILE A 150 37.65 -5.23 -7.33
CA ILE A 150 37.30 -4.67 -8.63
C ILE A 150 35.88 -5.06 -9.13
N ALA A 151 35.21 -4.07 -9.73
CA ALA A 151 34.11 -4.12 -10.71
C ALA A 151 32.63 -4.17 -10.25
N ASN A 152 31.92 -3.11 -10.66
CA ASN A 152 30.51 -2.99 -11.05
C ASN A 152 29.41 -2.87 -9.98
N GLY A 153 28.89 -1.64 -9.87
CA GLY A 153 27.52 -1.36 -9.43
C GLY A 153 27.43 -0.66 -8.08
N SER A 154 26.79 0.51 -8.04
CA SER A 154 26.32 1.09 -6.78
C SER A 154 25.44 0.05 -6.08
N ASN A 155 25.89 -0.51 -4.94
CA ASN A 155 25.14 -1.49 -4.14
C ASN A 155 23.84 -0.91 -3.50
N THR A 156 23.45 0.30 -3.90
CA THR A 156 22.18 0.91 -3.51
C THR A 156 21.06 0.25 -4.32
N PRO A 157 20.03 -0.31 -3.66
CA PRO A 157 18.89 -0.85 -4.38
C PRO A 157 18.30 0.22 -5.31
N ASP A 158 17.86 -0.14 -6.51
CA ASP A 158 17.26 0.83 -7.42
C ASP A 158 15.85 1.26 -6.95
N PRO A 159 15.44 2.52 -7.23
CA PRO A 159 14.06 2.91 -7.07
C PRO A 159 13.17 2.19 -8.07
N PHE A 160 11.98 1.82 -7.65
CA PHE A 160 10.99 1.15 -8.49
C PHE A 160 9.59 1.66 -8.16
N SER A 161 8.63 1.32 -9.02
CA SER A 161 7.24 1.71 -8.85
C SER A 161 6.31 0.52 -9.05
N VAL A 162 5.11 0.61 -8.48
CA VAL A 162 4.06 -0.40 -8.62
C VAL A 162 2.78 0.29 -9.07
N LEU A 163 2.18 -0.19 -10.16
CA LEU A 163 0.87 0.22 -10.64
C LEU A 163 -0.21 -0.47 -9.81
N LEU A 164 -1.03 0.34 -9.15
CA LEU A 164 -2.11 -0.12 -8.28
C LEU A 164 -3.45 0.07 -8.99
N MET A 165 -3.87 -0.98 -9.70
CA MET A 165 -5.19 -1.03 -10.31
C MET A 165 -6.30 -1.12 -9.25
N PRO A 166 -7.54 -0.72 -9.59
CA PRO A 166 -8.70 -0.98 -8.75
C PRO A 166 -8.83 -2.48 -8.45
N HIS A 167 -9.52 -2.83 -7.36
CA HIS A 167 -9.70 -4.21 -6.90
C HIS A 167 -8.42 -4.93 -6.43
N SER A 168 -7.26 -4.29 -6.53
CA SER A 168 -5.99 -4.93 -6.16
C SER A 168 -5.69 -4.82 -4.67
N LEU A 169 -4.86 -5.76 -4.21
CA LEU A 169 -4.19 -5.74 -2.92
C LEU A 169 -2.68 -5.67 -3.15
N LEU A 170 -2.06 -4.60 -2.70
CA LEU A 170 -0.60 -4.50 -2.56
C LEU A 170 -0.21 -4.89 -1.13
N ILE A 171 0.82 -5.71 -0.99
CA ILE A 171 1.48 -5.96 0.29
C ILE A 171 2.97 -5.65 0.15
N PHE A 172 3.53 -4.93 1.11
CA PHE A 172 4.98 -4.79 1.24
C PHE A 172 5.43 -5.06 2.68
N LYS A 173 6.61 -5.69 2.80
CA LYS A 173 7.17 -6.18 4.08
C LYS A 173 8.70 -6.10 4.13
N ASP A 174 9.28 -6.41 5.28
CA ASP A 174 10.73 -6.59 5.47
C ASP A 174 11.55 -5.42 4.87
N ALA A 175 12.47 -5.69 3.93
CA ALA A 175 13.33 -4.69 3.32
C ALA A 175 12.56 -3.60 2.53
N ALA A 176 11.40 -3.92 1.95
CA ALA A 176 10.56 -2.89 1.32
C ALA A 176 9.94 -1.95 2.37
N TYR A 177 9.61 -2.47 3.55
CA TYR A 177 9.04 -1.69 4.64
C TYR A 177 10.10 -0.79 5.31
N SER A 178 11.27 -1.33 5.60
CA SER A 178 12.31 -0.64 6.38
C SER A 178 13.31 0.15 5.52
N GLY A 179 13.49 -0.25 4.26
CA GLY A 179 14.55 0.26 3.41
C GLY A 179 14.12 1.24 2.33
N TYR A 180 12.82 1.41 2.11
CA TYR A 180 12.30 2.34 1.11
C TYR A 180 11.40 3.39 1.77
N LEU A 181 11.48 4.61 1.24
CA LEU A 181 10.42 5.59 1.31
C LEU A 181 9.38 5.23 0.25
N HIS A 182 8.10 5.41 0.55
CA HIS A 182 7.04 5.19 -0.42
C HIS A 182 6.11 6.39 -0.56
N GLY A 183 5.55 6.59 -1.74
CA GLY A 183 4.70 7.75 -2.02
C GLY A 183 3.93 7.66 -3.33
N ILE A 184 3.05 8.64 -3.52
CA ILE A 184 2.26 8.87 -4.73
C ILE A 184 2.55 10.30 -5.15
N GLU A 185 2.88 10.54 -6.41
CA GLU A 185 3.14 11.89 -6.90
C GLU A 185 1.86 12.75 -6.95
N ASP A 186 2.00 14.04 -6.63
CA ASP A 186 0.93 15.04 -6.74
C ASP A 186 0.77 15.49 -8.20
N ARG A 187 0.33 14.59 -9.07
CA ARG A 187 0.03 14.84 -10.48
C ARG A 187 -1.01 13.85 -11.01
N ASN A 188 -1.72 14.24 -12.06
CA ASN A 188 -2.72 13.39 -12.70
C ASN A 188 -2.17 12.48 -13.81
N VAL A 189 -0.95 12.72 -14.30
CA VAL A 189 -0.28 11.85 -15.28
C VAL A 189 0.93 11.19 -14.63
N HIS A 190 0.95 9.86 -14.54
CA HIS A 190 2.03 9.10 -13.94
C HIS A 190 2.81 8.34 -15.01
N ASN A 191 4.14 8.34 -14.91
CA ASN A 191 5.00 7.56 -15.80
C ASN A 191 5.03 6.09 -15.39
N LEU A 192 5.19 5.21 -16.38
CA LEU A 192 5.25 3.75 -16.20
C LEU A 192 6.66 3.16 -16.38
N ASP A 193 7.67 4.00 -16.66
CA ASP A 193 9.06 3.61 -16.94
C ASP A 193 9.72 2.76 -15.84
N LYS A 194 9.32 2.96 -14.56
CA LYS A 194 9.84 2.21 -13.41
C LYS A 194 8.85 1.20 -12.82
N VAL A 195 7.71 0.97 -13.50
CA VAL A 195 6.66 0.10 -12.99
C VAL A 195 7.03 -1.36 -13.22
N VAL A 196 7.16 -2.12 -12.12
CA VAL A 196 7.65 -3.51 -12.17
C VAL A 196 6.56 -4.56 -12.32
N ASN A 197 5.28 -4.17 -12.30
CA ASN A 197 4.13 -5.08 -12.37
C ASN A 197 3.18 -4.79 -13.54
N LEU A 198 3.65 -4.14 -14.62
CA LEU A 198 2.78 -3.83 -15.76
C LEU A 198 2.09 -5.08 -16.32
N SER A 199 2.81 -6.19 -16.39
CA SER A 199 2.24 -7.43 -16.92
C SER A 199 1.14 -7.96 -16.00
N GLU A 200 1.35 -7.99 -14.69
CA GLU A 200 0.39 -8.46 -13.68
C GLU A 200 -0.82 -7.54 -13.59
N ALA A 201 -0.60 -6.23 -13.67
CA ALA A 201 -1.64 -5.22 -13.57
C ALA A 201 -2.53 -5.14 -14.83
N LEU A 202 -1.96 -5.36 -16.02
CA LEU A 202 -2.65 -5.15 -17.30
C LEU A 202 -3.10 -6.46 -17.98
N LYS A 203 -2.67 -7.65 -17.51
CA LYS A 203 -3.10 -8.98 -18.00
C LYS A 203 -4.62 -9.21 -17.96
N GLN A 204 -5.38 -8.32 -17.33
CA GLN A 204 -6.80 -8.54 -17.02
C GLN A 204 -7.75 -7.55 -17.72
N GLU A 205 -7.24 -6.58 -18.50
CA GLU A 205 -8.07 -5.89 -19.48
C GLU A 205 -8.20 -6.79 -20.71
N GLU A 206 -9.27 -7.61 -20.77
CA GLU A 206 -9.56 -8.58 -21.86
C GLU A 206 -9.66 -7.95 -23.28
N ALA A 207 -9.40 -6.66 -23.45
CA ALA A 207 -9.50 -5.95 -24.71
C ALA A 207 -8.18 -5.40 -25.26
N VAL A 208 -7.06 -5.53 -24.55
CA VAL A 208 -5.79 -4.90 -24.97
C VAL A 208 -4.86 -5.98 -25.58
N PRO A 209 -4.65 -6.00 -26.91
CA PRO A 209 -3.72 -6.95 -27.51
C PRO A 209 -2.35 -6.84 -26.85
N ALA A 210 -1.68 -7.97 -26.56
CA ALA A 210 -0.40 -8.03 -25.83
C ALA A 210 0.72 -7.13 -26.41
N LYS A 211 0.55 -6.59 -27.63
CA LYS A 211 1.43 -5.60 -28.25
C LYS A 211 1.26 -4.16 -27.74
N SER A 212 0.07 -3.75 -27.26
CA SER A 212 -0.16 -2.38 -26.77
C SER A 212 0.16 -2.17 -25.29
N VAL A 213 0.41 -3.25 -24.53
CA VAL A 213 0.92 -3.17 -23.15
C VAL A 213 2.35 -2.61 -23.10
N GLN A 214 3.12 -2.78 -24.18
CA GLN A 214 4.50 -2.28 -24.30
C GLN A 214 4.60 -0.82 -24.76
N GLU A 215 3.48 -0.15 -25.06
CA GLU A 215 3.46 1.24 -25.58
C GLU A 215 2.82 2.25 -24.61
N LEU A 216 2.38 1.82 -23.43
CA LEU A 216 1.85 2.71 -22.40
C LEU A 216 3.00 3.28 -21.57
N ASP A 217 3.48 4.46 -21.96
CA ASP A 217 4.50 5.20 -21.19
C ASP A 217 3.91 5.88 -19.94
N THR A 218 2.59 6.12 -19.93
CA THR A 218 1.91 6.86 -18.87
C THR A 218 0.51 6.33 -18.59
N ILE A 219 0.00 6.64 -17.39
CA ILE A 219 -1.43 6.57 -17.07
C ILE A 219 -1.95 7.96 -16.73
N GLN A 220 -3.16 8.26 -17.18
CA GLN A 220 -3.88 9.48 -16.82
C GLN A 220 -4.97 9.15 -15.80
N ARG A 221 -4.88 9.75 -14.63
CA ARG A 221 -5.88 9.69 -13.57
C ARG A 221 -6.97 10.70 -13.91
N THR A 222 -8.19 10.22 -14.09
CA THR A 222 -9.39 11.05 -14.36
C THR A 222 -10.33 11.10 -13.19
N ASP A 223 -10.30 10.06 -12.35
CA ASP A 223 -11.26 9.85 -11.28
C ASP A 223 -10.62 9.83 -9.89
N THR A 224 -11.48 9.86 -8.88
CA THR A 224 -11.07 9.77 -7.47
C THR A 224 -10.57 8.37 -7.15
N ARG A 225 -9.44 8.30 -6.44
CA ARG A 225 -8.90 7.07 -5.86
C ARG A 225 -9.20 7.00 -4.37
N VAL A 226 -9.61 5.83 -3.89
CA VAL A 226 -9.69 5.51 -2.47
C VAL A 226 -8.76 4.34 -2.17
N SER A 227 -8.13 4.36 -1.00
CA SER A 227 -7.32 3.21 -0.54
C SER A 227 -7.50 2.93 0.94
N LEU A 228 -7.50 1.65 1.30
CA LEU A 228 -7.53 1.19 2.69
C LEU A 228 -6.16 0.63 3.03
N THR A 229 -5.39 1.35 3.83
CA THR A 229 -4.11 0.88 4.36
C THR A 229 -4.32 0.19 5.70
N CYS A 230 -4.13 -1.13 5.70
CA CYS A 230 -4.44 -2.05 6.78
C CYS A 230 -3.14 -2.52 7.47
N ARG A 231 -3.08 -2.38 8.80
CA ARG A 231 -1.87 -2.64 9.59
C ARG A 231 -2.19 -3.26 10.94
N VAL A 232 -1.17 -3.84 11.57
CA VAL A 232 -1.20 -4.29 12.96
C VAL A 232 -0.30 -3.38 13.79
N VAL A 233 -0.87 -2.76 14.83
CA VAL A 233 -0.11 -2.12 15.90
C VAL A 233 0.15 -3.15 16.98
N LEU A 234 1.42 -3.35 17.34
CA LEU A 234 1.84 -4.44 18.25
C LEU A 234 1.49 -4.18 19.72
N LYS A 235 1.63 -2.92 20.17
CA LYS A 235 1.35 -2.53 21.55
C LYS A 235 -0.04 -1.90 21.62
N VAL A 236 -0.96 -2.52 22.37
CA VAL A 236 -2.34 -2.04 22.53
C VAL A 236 -2.59 -1.71 24.01
N HIS A 237 -3.07 -0.50 24.29
CA HIS A 237 -3.33 -0.01 25.65
C HIS A 237 -4.82 0.23 25.84
N LYS A 238 -5.41 -0.33 26.91
CA LYS A 238 -6.82 -0.07 27.24
C LYS A 238 -7.04 1.32 27.84
N ASN A 239 -6.02 1.90 28.49
CA ASN A 239 -6.02 3.25 29.06
C ASN A 239 -4.65 3.92 28.82
N LEU A 240 -4.62 5.16 28.31
CA LEU A 240 -3.38 5.94 28.14
C LEU A 240 -2.91 6.61 29.46
N PHE A 241 -3.80 6.73 30.44
CA PHE A 241 -3.53 7.33 31.74
C PHE A 241 -3.58 6.25 32.81
N LYS A 242 -2.42 5.83 33.30
CA LYS A 242 -2.29 5.40 34.69
C LYS A 242 -1.87 6.65 35.45
N PHE A 243 -2.73 7.15 36.34
CA PHE A 243 -2.31 8.06 37.40
C PHE A 243 -1.40 7.30 38.38
#